data_AF-A0A5D2CCM8-F1
#
_entry.id   AF-A0A5D2CCM8-F1
#
_cell.length_a   1.000
_cell.length_b   1.000
_cell.length_c   1.000
_cell.angle_alpha   90.00
_cell.angle_beta   90.00
_cell.angle_gamma   90.00
#
_symmetry.space_group_name_H-M   'P 1'
#
loop_
_entity.id
_entity.type
_entity.pdbx_description
1 polymer ?
#
loop_
_entity_poly.entity_id
_entity_poly.type
_entity_poly.pdbx_seq_one_letter_code
_entity_poly.pdbx_strand_id
1 'polypeptide(L)'
;MKRGGRSLVSSPPAFSNDAKKLRVSTISNATGLQTEDAETEDDLETSGTDEDDDLTVCGPSTVATSSFTKRVEYKLSKVEADDLSKKKWKYTWEVPAADISNCKWVGTGECFLKDDDLSSNYGLKQKLYKHWLDVYKTSGGNDFHSSKQRWFFSLCNSYRDILHGEKKPFYHKGLEEDSNIMDAYLMHSLNHIFRTRDLVRKNNAKIDKHQMNGKEEILPGDNFLDQGFTRPKILILLPLRSIALRVIERLIQLTPANSKVNVEHIDRFYKDFGSEEVSSDEEEEQSKNAKTKKPSKPSDHQSLFKGDTRDDFMIGIKFTRKTIKLYGDFYSSDIIVASPLELMTKFGKAEKNKDTDYLSSIEVVIIDHADVISLQNWSFLTSVVERLNHIPSKQHGTNVMRIRPWYLDGFARFYRQTIILGYYLNPDMNALFNHHCVNYQGKVKSVREHRGVLPKVLSQVRQIYERFDASSIADVDDARLEYFEKKVFPKIKDSDQGGIMLFASSYFEFVRLRNFLKSQNASFCLLGEKIYPVHEFGFLKGRERSCSILKEFIFIADIRFVVFEI
;
A
#
# COMPACT_ATOMS: atom_id res chain seq x y z
N MET A 1 69.05 -18.61 -52.33
CA MET A 1 69.62 -17.49 -53.13
C MET A 1 69.59 -17.83 -54.61
N LYS A 2 68.76 -17.16 -55.44
CA LYS A 2 68.93 -16.97 -56.90
C LYS A 2 67.84 -16.03 -57.45
N ARG A 3 68.16 -15.43 -58.61
CA ARG A 3 67.41 -14.55 -59.57
C ARG A 3 65.87 -14.82 -59.62
N GLY A 4 64.96 -13.88 -59.89
CA GLY A 4 64.94 -12.81 -60.92
C GLY A 4 64.49 -13.38 -62.29
N GLY A 5 63.64 -12.77 -63.14
CA GLY A 5 62.90 -11.50 -63.17
C GLY A 5 62.34 -11.23 -64.60
N ARG A 6 61.48 -10.20 -64.82
CA ARG A 6 60.73 -9.85 -66.08
C ARG A 6 59.56 -10.82 -66.43
N SER A 7 58.50 -10.48 -67.20
CA SER A 7 57.79 -9.24 -67.66
C SER A 7 56.56 -9.68 -68.53
N LEU A 8 55.64 -8.91 -69.17
CA LEU A 8 55.30 -7.47 -69.38
C LEU A 8 53.87 -7.40 -70.05
N VAL A 9 53.25 -6.21 -70.20
CA VAL A 9 52.04 -5.88 -71.07
C VAL A 9 50.68 -6.49 -70.61
N SER A 10 49.50 -5.84 -70.64
CA SER A 10 49.02 -4.49 -71.06
C SER A 10 47.86 -3.95 -70.17
N SER A 11 47.47 -2.69 -70.37
CA SER A 11 46.25 -1.98 -69.88
C SER A 11 45.82 -0.98 -70.99
N PRO A 12 44.79 -0.10 -70.88
CA PRO A 12 43.73 0.14 -69.86
C PRO A 12 42.31 0.09 -70.55
N PRO A 13 41.21 0.83 -70.19
CA PRO A 13 40.91 1.68 -69.02
C PRO A 13 39.50 1.53 -68.33
N ALA A 14 39.52 1.74 -67.01
CA ALA A 14 38.67 2.63 -66.17
C ALA A 14 37.12 2.61 -66.10
N PHE A 15 36.67 2.88 -64.86
CA PHE A 15 35.43 3.52 -64.34
C PHE A 15 34.18 2.72 -63.88
N SER A 16 33.86 2.99 -62.60
CA SER A 16 32.52 3.10 -61.97
C SER A 16 31.71 1.84 -61.58
N ASN A 17 31.95 1.39 -60.34
CA ASN A 17 30.97 1.16 -59.27
C ASN A 17 29.57 0.53 -59.54
N ASP A 18 29.36 -0.62 -58.88
CA ASP A 18 28.45 -0.80 -57.73
C ASP A 18 27.35 -1.90 -57.76
N ALA A 19 27.06 -2.37 -56.54
CA ALA A 19 25.94 -3.21 -56.09
C ALA A 19 25.90 -4.74 -56.42
N LYS A 20 25.46 -5.49 -55.39
CA LYS A 20 24.80 -6.83 -55.34
C LYS A 20 25.59 -8.11 -54.96
N LYS A 21 25.25 -8.57 -53.74
CA LYS A 21 24.69 -9.91 -53.38
C LYS A 21 25.58 -11.11 -52.96
N LEU A 22 25.16 -11.67 -51.80
CA LEU A 22 25.06 -13.09 -51.40
C LEU A 22 26.32 -13.99 -51.28
N ARG A 23 26.59 -14.47 -50.05
CA ARG A 23 26.19 -15.80 -49.52
C ARG A 23 26.46 -15.83 -47.99
N VAL A 24 25.52 -16.19 -47.10
CA VAL A 24 24.98 -17.52 -46.73
C VAL A 24 25.97 -18.41 -45.97
N SER A 25 25.76 -18.56 -44.65
CA SER A 25 26.25 -19.66 -43.79
C SER A 25 25.55 -19.68 -42.42
N THR A 26 25.43 -20.87 -41.80
CA THR A 26 24.60 -21.17 -40.61
C THR A 26 25.12 -22.46 -39.92
N ILE A 27 24.84 -22.83 -38.66
CA ILE A 27 23.93 -22.33 -37.60
C ILE A 27 24.62 -22.47 -36.23
N SER A 28 24.41 -21.56 -35.27
CA SER A 28 24.43 -21.88 -33.82
C SER A 28 23.70 -20.82 -32.97
N ASN A 29 22.89 -21.27 -32.01
CA ASN A 29 21.94 -20.44 -31.27
C ASN A 29 22.56 -19.66 -30.10
N ALA A 30 22.12 -18.42 -29.91
CA ALA A 30 22.06 -17.77 -28.61
C ALA A 30 20.77 -16.93 -28.54
N THR A 31 19.72 -17.45 -27.89
CA THR A 31 18.41 -16.78 -27.77
C THR A 31 18.46 -15.70 -26.69
N GLY A 32 18.79 -14.47 -27.08
CA GLY A 32 18.42 -13.29 -26.29
C GLY A 32 16.92 -13.04 -26.38
N LEU A 33 16.29 -12.62 -25.28
CA LEU A 33 14.93 -12.09 -25.34
C LEU A 33 14.98 -10.74 -26.05
N GLN A 34 14.21 -10.59 -27.13
CA GLN A 34 13.92 -9.30 -27.73
C GLN A 34 12.97 -8.52 -26.81
N THR A 35 13.28 -7.25 -26.55
CA THR A 35 12.36 -6.32 -25.89
C THR A 35 11.48 -5.64 -26.93
N GLU A 36 10.49 -6.38 -27.39
CA GLU A 36 9.24 -5.88 -27.99
C GLU A 36 8.19 -5.99 -26.86
N ASP A 37 7.33 -5.02 -26.56
CA ASP A 37 7.00 -3.77 -27.27
C ASP A 37 7.09 -2.52 -26.36
N ALA A 38 7.22 -1.35 -26.98
CA ALA A 38 6.89 -0.08 -26.34
C ALA A 38 5.47 0.32 -26.75
N GLU A 39 4.45 -0.02 -25.94
CA GLU A 39 3.05 0.38 -26.17
C GLU A 39 2.88 1.90 -26.05
N THR A 40 3.16 2.64 -27.13
CA THR A 40 2.61 3.99 -27.34
C THR A 40 1.13 3.86 -27.71
N GLU A 41 0.28 3.53 -26.72
CA GLU A 41 -1.15 3.83 -26.77
C GLU A 41 -1.31 5.36 -26.82
N ASP A 42 -1.31 5.94 -28.01
CA ASP A 42 -1.67 7.35 -28.23
C ASP A 42 -3.08 7.59 -27.68
N ASP A 43 -3.20 8.48 -26.68
CA ASP A 43 -4.47 8.92 -26.05
C ASP A 43 -5.31 9.80 -27.02
N LEU A 44 -5.33 9.48 -28.32
CA LEU A 44 -6.16 10.09 -29.38
C LEU A 44 -7.63 9.62 -29.30
N GLU A 45 -8.21 9.60 -28.09
CA GLU A 45 -9.66 9.46 -27.92
C GLU A 45 -10.36 10.68 -28.54
N THR A 46 -11.11 10.44 -29.63
CA THR A 46 -11.83 11.49 -30.37
C THR A 46 -12.81 12.27 -29.48
N SER A 47 -13.03 13.55 -29.81
CA SER A 47 -13.76 14.52 -29.01
C SER A 47 -15.28 14.29 -28.95
N GLY A 48 -15.70 13.17 -28.38
CA GLY A 48 -17.10 12.92 -28.01
C GLY A 48 -17.50 13.82 -26.84
N THR A 49 -18.47 14.70 -27.08
CA THR A 49 -18.98 15.70 -26.13
C THR A 49 -19.76 15.07 -24.97
N ASP A 50 -19.04 14.52 -23.99
CA ASP A 50 -19.55 14.38 -22.63
C ASP A 50 -19.57 15.76 -21.96
N GLU A 51 -20.57 16.59 -22.28
CA GLU A 51 -20.86 17.79 -21.50
C GLU A 51 -21.42 17.37 -20.14
N ASP A 52 -20.51 17.08 -19.20
CA ASP A 52 -20.81 16.98 -17.77
C ASP A 52 -21.25 18.38 -17.29
N ASP A 53 -22.57 18.57 -17.21
CA ASP A 53 -23.28 19.80 -16.84
C ASP A 53 -23.04 20.21 -15.37
N ASP A 54 -21.82 20.70 -15.09
CA ASP A 54 -21.58 21.68 -14.03
C ASP A 54 -22.22 23.00 -14.49
N LEU A 55 -23.48 23.21 -14.13
CA LEU A 55 -24.35 24.32 -14.55
C LEU A 55 -23.63 25.68 -14.64
N THR A 56 -23.30 26.12 -15.86
CA THR A 56 -22.79 27.47 -16.13
C THR A 56 -23.93 28.49 -16.11
N VAL A 57 -24.53 28.69 -14.94
CA VAL A 57 -25.39 29.83 -14.66
C VAL A 57 -24.52 31.06 -14.46
N CYS A 58 -24.51 31.98 -15.43
CA CYS A 58 -23.94 33.31 -15.26
C CYS A 58 -24.78 34.11 -14.24
N GLY A 59 -24.43 33.99 -12.96
CA GLY A 59 -25.02 34.75 -11.87
C GLY A 59 -24.07 34.84 -10.67
N PRO A 60 -24.04 35.96 -9.92
CA PRO A 60 -23.12 36.15 -8.81
C PRO A 60 -23.63 35.45 -7.53
N SER A 61 -23.56 34.11 -7.51
CA SER A 61 -23.63 33.31 -6.29
C SER A 61 -22.30 32.58 -6.07
N THR A 62 -21.84 32.52 -4.82
CA THR A 62 -20.55 31.91 -4.47
C THR A 62 -20.66 30.39 -4.48
N VAL A 63 -20.52 29.78 -5.65
CA VAL A 63 -20.44 28.31 -5.81
C VAL A 63 -19.31 27.78 -4.93
N ALA A 64 -19.64 26.85 -4.03
CA ALA A 64 -18.70 26.34 -3.04
C ALA A 64 -17.60 25.48 -3.70
N THR A 65 -16.43 26.10 -3.96
CA THR A 65 -15.27 25.46 -4.59
C THR A 65 -14.92 24.13 -3.90
N SER A 66 -14.87 23.04 -4.68
CA SER A 66 -14.71 21.68 -4.15
C SER A 66 -13.40 21.49 -3.40
N SER A 67 -13.35 20.57 -2.43
CA SER A 67 -12.12 20.27 -1.66
C SER A 67 -10.95 19.87 -2.56
N PHE A 68 -11.23 19.12 -3.63
CA PHE A 68 -10.25 18.79 -4.66
C PHE A 68 -9.71 20.04 -5.36
N THR A 69 -10.60 20.96 -5.78
CA THR A 69 -10.23 22.21 -6.45
C THR A 69 -9.41 23.13 -5.53
N LYS A 70 -9.85 23.33 -4.28
CA LYS A 70 -9.12 24.10 -3.26
C LYS A 70 -7.70 23.57 -3.04
N ARG A 71 -7.54 22.24 -2.93
CA ARG A 71 -6.23 21.55 -2.89
C ARG A 71 -5.42 21.76 -4.16
N VAL A 72 -6.06 21.68 -5.33
CA VAL A 72 -5.46 21.82 -6.66
C VAL A 72 -4.93 23.25 -6.94
N GLU A 73 -5.49 24.25 -6.26
CA GLU A 73 -5.19 25.68 -6.46
C GLU A 73 -4.31 26.30 -5.37
N TYR A 74 -4.29 25.73 -4.15
CA TYR A 74 -3.48 26.24 -3.04
C TYR A 74 -1.98 26.19 -3.36
N LYS A 75 -1.26 27.29 -3.11
CA LYS A 75 0.17 27.45 -3.40
C LYS A 75 0.96 27.60 -2.10
N LEU A 76 1.41 26.47 -1.56
CA LEU A 76 2.31 26.39 -0.41
C LEU A 76 3.63 27.14 -0.69
N SER A 77 3.97 28.12 0.16
CA SER A 77 5.26 28.82 0.11
C SER A 77 6.40 27.99 0.71
N LYS A 78 7.65 28.37 0.40
CA LYS A 78 8.84 27.66 0.92
C LYS A 78 8.96 27.77 2.45
N VAL A 79 8.53 28.90 3.02
CA VAL A 79 8.49 29.11 4.48
C VAL A 79 7.47 28.18 5.14
N GLU A 80 6.26 28.08 4.60
CA GLU A 80 5.24 27.16 5.13
C GLU A 80 5.68 25.68 5.02
N ALA A 81 6.39 25.30 3.95
CA ALA A 81 6.94 23.95 3.79
C ALA A 81 8.03 23.61 4.82
N ASP A 82 8.92 24.57 5.11
CA ASP A 82 9.94 24.44 6.16
C ASP A 82 9.33 24.39 7.56
N ASP A 83 8.27 25.15 7.82
CA ASP A 83 7.53 25.15 9.08
C ASP A 83 6.73 23.84 9.26
N LEU A 84 6.01 23.37 8.23
CA LEU A 84 5.30 22.08 8.24
C LEU A 84 6.22 20.92 8.62
N SER A 85 7.46 20.95 8.13
CA SER A 85 8.49 19.95 8.44
C SER A 85 8.94 19.94 9.91
N LYS A 86 8.71 21.03 10.64
CA LYS A 86 9.09 21.23 12.07
C LYS A 86 7.87 21.31 13.00
N LYS A 87 6.65 21.20 12.45
CA LYS A 87 5.39 21.59 13.10
C LYS A 87 4.98 20.60 14.19
N LYS A 88 5.00 21.04 15.45
CA LYS A 88 4.31 20.36 16.55
C LYS A 88 2.81 20.58 16.42
N TRP A 89 2.10 19.59 15.87
CA TRP A 89 0.67 19.65 15.60
C TRP A 89 -0.16 19.77 16.89
N LYS A 90 -0.96 20.83 16.98
CA LYS A 90 -1.97 21.03 18.03
C LYS A 90 -3.34 20.62 17.50
N TYR A 91 -3.99 19.69 18.19
CA TYR A 91 -5.39 19.35 17.93
C TYR A 91 -6.28 20.41 18.60
N THR A 92 -7.17 21.01 17.82
CA THR A 92 -7.94 22.23 18.15
C THR A 92 -9.42 21.95 18.34
N TRP A 93 -9.91 20.79 17.91
CA TRP A 93 -11.29 20.36 18.08
C TRP A 93 -11.38 18.86 18.36
N GLU A 94 -12.47 18.48 19.00
CA GLU A 94 -12.88 17.09 19.18
C GLU A 94 -14.38 16.89 18.88
N VAL A 95 -14.71 15.72 18.33
CA VAL A 95 -16.07 15.30 17.99
C VAL A 95 -16.25 13.83 18.41
N PRO A 96 -17.33 13.44 19.11
CA PRO A 96 -17.57 12.02 19.45
C PRO A 96 -17.66 11.13 18.21
N ALA A 97 -17.13 9.91 18.29
CA ALA A 97 -17.35 8.90 17.24
C ALA A 97 -18.72 8.24 17.47
N ALA A 98 -19.67 8.46 16.56
CA ALA A 98 -21.10 8.11 16.74
C ALA A 98 -21.34 6.67 17.23
N ASP A 99 -20.61 5.69 16.69
CA ASP A 99 -20.83 4.25 16.92
C ASP A 99 -19.78 3.57 17.82
N ILE A 100 -18.82 4.31 18.37
CA ILE A 100 -17.70 3.73 19.13
C ILE A 100 -17.64 4.39 20.50
N SER A 101 -18.21 3.70 21.49
CA SER A 101 -18.18 4.14 22.89
C SER A 101 -16.76 4.39 23.38
N ASN A 102 -16.60 5.51 24.08
CA ASN A 102 -15.35 6.07 24.58
C ASN A 102 -14.33 6.45 23.48
N CYS A 103 -14.75 6.61 22.23
CA CYS A 103 -13.89 7.10 21.14
C CYS A 103 -14.32 8.49 20.65
N LYS A 104 -13.34 9.34 20.36
CA LYS A 104 -13.52 10.67 19.78
C LYS A 104 -12.53 10.92 18.66
N TRP A 105 -12.96 11.70 17.67
CA TRP A 105 -12.13 12.20 16.59
C TRP A 105 -11.57 13.55 17.00
N VAL A 106 -10.24 13.68 16.99
CA VAL A 106 -9.53 14.93 17.28
C VAL A 106 -8.82 15.39 16.02
N GLY A 107 -8.89 16.69 15.73
CA GLY A 107 -8.32 17.25 14.50
C GLY A 107 -7.74 18.65 14.67
N THR A 108 -7.08 19.12 13.63
CA THR A 108 -6.29 20.36 13.61
C THR A 108 -6.97 21.48 12.81
N GLY A 109 -6.68 22.75 13.12
CA GLY A 109 -7.31 23.89 12.42
C GLY A 109 -8.83 23.94 12.67
N GLU A 110 -9.60 24.21 11.63
CA GLU A 110 -11.08 24.32 11.71
C GLU A 110 -11.80 22.95 11.68
N CYS A 111 -12.98 22.88 12.28
CA CYS A 111 -13.76 21.65 12.44
C CYS A 111 -14.79 21.48 11.31
N PHE A 112 -14.38 20.86 10.21
CA PHE A 112 -15.20 20.61 9.01
C PHE A 112 -16.33 19.57 9.17
N LEU A 113 -16.53 19.04 10.38
CA LEU A 113 -17.52 17.99 10.70
C LEU A 113 -18.82 18.54 11.32
N LYS A 114 -18.98 19.87 11.34
CA LYS A 114 -20.17 20.55 11.88
C LYS A 114 -21.09 21.11 10.79
N ASP A 115 -20.53 21.36 9.61
CA ASP A 115 -21.21 21.99 8.48
C ASP A 115 -21.67 20.92 7.46
N ASP A 116 -22.48 19.95 7.91
CA ASP A 116 -23.12 18.95 7.03
C ASP A 116 -24.24 19.63 6.22
N ASP A 117 -23.88 20.34 5.14
CA ASP A 117 -24.83 20.85 4.15
C ASP A 117 -25.45 19.67 3.37
N LEU A 118 -26.62 19.25 3.86
CA LEU A 118 -27.45 18.17 3.36
C LEU A 118 -27.87 18.32 1.89
N SER A 119 -27.76 19.51 1.30
CA SER A 119 -28.03 19.74 -0.12
C SER A 119 -26.87 19.34 -1.04
N SER A 120 -25.66 19.18 -0.49
CA SER A 120 -24.45 18.93 -1.26
C SER A 120 -24.23 17.45 -1.58
N ASN A 121 -23.62 17.16 -2.74
CA ASN A 121 -23.11 15.82 -3.08
C ASN A 121 -21.84 15.44 -2.25
N TYR A 122 -21.63 16.04 -1.08
CA TYR A 122 -20.42 15.90 -0.23
C TYR A 122 -19.06 16.12 -0.95
N GLY A 123 -19.05 16.78 -2.12
CA GLY A 123 -17.85 16.97 -2.95
C GLY A 123 -17.57 15.84 -3.97
N LEU A 124 -18.45 14.83 -4.08
CA LEU A 124 -18.40 13.82 -5.14
C LEU A 124 -18.79 14.38 -6.51
N LYS A 125 -18.36 13.74 -7.60
CA LYS A 125 -19.04 13.91 -8.90
C LYS A 125 -20.47 13.37 -8.79
N GLN A 126 -21.44 14.07 -9.39
CA GLN A 126 -22.86 13.70 -9.34
C GLN A 126 -23.14 12.23 -9.75
N LYS A 127 -22.41 11.73 -10.75
CA LYS A 127 -22.48 10.34 -11.25
C LYS A 127 -21.94 9.31 -10.25
N LEU A 128 -20.87 9.63 -9.51
CA LEU A 128 -20.35 8.78 -8.42
C LEU A 128 -21.33 8.74 -7.25
N TYR A 129 -21.85 9.90 -6.83
CA TYR A 129 -22.79 9.99 -5.71
C TYR A 129 -24.07 9.18 -5.95
N LYS A 130 -24.68 9.30 -7.13
CA LYS A 130 -25.87 8.50 -7.50
C LYS A 130 -25.57 7.00 -7.46
N HIS A 131 -24.49 6.54 -8.09
CA HIS A 131 -24.08 5.13 -8.06
C HIS A 131 -23.84 4.62 -6.63
N TRP A 132 -23.20 5.42 -5.77
CA TRP A 132 -22.93 5.01 -4.38
C TRP A 132 -24.19 4.95 -3.51
N LEU A 133 -25.13 5.90 -3.70
CA LEU A 133 -26.47 5.83 -3.08
C LEU A 133 -27.20 4.55 -3.48
N ASP A 134 -27.14 4.18 -4.76
CA ASP A 134 -27.89 3.02 -5.28
C ASP A 134 -27.23 1.69 -4.86
N VAL A 135 -25.89 1.62 -4.79
CA VAL A 135 -25.16 0.49 -4.17
C VAL A 135 -25.52 0.36 -2.68
N TYR A 136 -25.60 1.48 -1.94
CA TYR A 136 -25.96 1.46 -0.52
C TYR A 136 -27.39 0.96 -0.27
N LYS A 137 -28.37 1.45 -1.03
CA LYS A 137 -29.77 0.98 -0.97
C LYS A 137 -29.89 -0.50 -1.32
N THR A 138 -29.18 -0.94 -2.37
CA THR A 138 -29.15 -2.36 -2.80
C THR A 138 -28.53 -3.26 -1.73
N SER A 139 -27.64 -2.70 -0.89
CA SER A 139 -27.05 -3.37 0.29
C SER A 139 -27.94 -3.31 1.54
N GLY A 140 -29.21 -2.88 1.43
CA GLY A 140 -30.15 -2.76 2.55
C GLY A 140 -30.02 -1.46 3.37
N GLY A 141 -29.23 -0.50 2.91
CA GLY A 141 -28.99 0.77 3.61
C GLY A 141 -30.13 1.79 3.45
N ASN A 142 -30.73 2.20 4.56
CA ASN A 142 -31.90 3.10 4.57
C ASN A 142 -31.54 4.59 4.59
N ASP A 143 -30.65 5.02 5.50
CA ASP A 143 -30.23 6.42 5.63
C ASP A 143 -28.74 6.56 5.31
N PHE A 144 -28.46 6.99 4.09
CA PHE A 144 -27.09 7.27 3.64
C PHE A 144 -26.49 8.48 4.35
N HIS A 145 -27.29 9.48 4.74
CA HIS A 145 -26.80 10.74 5.29
C HIS A 145 -26.29 10.54 6.73
N SER A 146 -26.91 9.71 7.56
CA SER A 146 -26.31 9.32 8.85
C SER A 146 -25.26 8.19 8.74
N SER A 147 -25.12 7.53 7.58
CA SER A 147 -24.28 6.33 7.46
C SER A 147 -22.79 6.55 7.79
N LYS A 148 -22.19 5.52 8.42
CA LYS A 148 -20.76 5.43 8.74
C LYS A 148 -19.86 5.70 7.53
N GLN A 149 -20.21 5.12 6.39
CA GLN A 149 -19.42 5.27 5.16
C GLN A 149 -19.43 6.72 4.63
N ARG A 150 -20.57 7.42 4.68
CA ARG A 150 -20.68 8.84 4.32
C ARG A 150 -19.84 9.68 5.28
N TRP A 151 -19.97 9.43 6.58
CA TRP A 151 -19.26 10.17 7.61
C TRP A 151 -17.74 10.00 7.51
N PHE A 152 -17.24 8.78 7.29
CA PHE A 152 -15.81 8.54 7.06
C PHE A 152 -15.34 9.14 5.72
N PHE A 153 -16.18 9.16 4.69
CA PHE A 153 -15.86 9.85 3.44
C PHE A 153 -15.72 11.37 3.63
N SER A 154 -16.49 12.01 4.52
CA SER A 154 -16.25 13.41 4.89
C SER A 154 -14.85 13.64 5.48
N LEU A 155 -14.31 12.68 6.25
CA LEU A 155 -12.88 12.73 6.66
C LEU A 155 -11.95 12.63 5.45
N CYS A 156 -12.16 11.64 4.58
CA CYS A 156 -11.32 11.44 3.38
C CYS A 156 -11.30 12.69 2.48
N ASN A 157 -12.47 13.20 2.10
CA ASN A 157 -12.64 14.36 1.22
C ASN A 157 -12.20 15.70 1.85
N SER A 158 -11.87 15.73 3.14
CA SER A 158 -11.16 16.86 3.76
C SER A 158 -9.69 16.98 3.31
N TYR A 159 -9.14 15.95 2.65
CA TYR A 159 -7.74 15.82 2.21
C TYR A 159 -6.66 15.89 3.31
N ARG A 160 -7.06 15.86 4.59
CA ARG A 160 -6.19 15.80 5.77
C ARG A 160 -5.64 14.40 5.99
N ASP A 161 -4.46 14.29 6.61
CA ASP A 161 -3.92 13.00 7.03
C ASP A 161 -4.81 12.38 8.14
N ILE A 162 -5.09 11.08 8.03
CA ILE A 162 -6.01 10.34 8.93
C ILE A 162 -5.25 9.22 9.63
N LEU A 163 -5.41 9.10 10.96
CA LEU A 163 -5.03 7.91 11.71
C LEU A 163 -6.25 7.32 12.42
N HIS A 164 -6.67 6.11 12.01
CA HIS A 164 -7.82 5.41 12.54
C HIS A 164 -7.44 4.00 13.06
N GLY A 165 -7.02 3.92 14.31
CA GLY A 165 -6.73 2.66 15.01
C GLY A 165 -7.95 2.04 15.71
N GLU A 166 -9.13 2.20 15.14
CA GLU A 166 -10.39 1.60 15.62
C GLU A 166 -11.22 1.05 14.43
N LYS A 167 -10.58 0.82 13.27
CA LYS A 167 -11.23 0.17 12.13
C LYS A 167 -11.51 -1.27 12.54
N LYS A 168 -12.79 -1.63 12.68
CA LYS A 168 -13.22 -2.98 13.04
C LYS A 168 -13.07 -3.90 11.82
N PRO A 169 -12.14 -4.87 11.83
CA PRO A 169 -11.85 -5.66 10.65
C PRO A 169 -12.86 -6.81 10.47
N PHE A 170 -13.00 -7.27 9.24
CA PHE A 170 -13.90 -8.36 8.85
C PHE A 170 -13.72 -9.62 9.72
N TYR A 171 -12.47 -9.98 10.06
CA TYR A 171 -12.15 -11.16 10.87
C TYR A 171 -12.57 -11.07 12.34
N HIS A 172 -12.89 -9.88 12.86
CA HIS A 172 -13.29 -9.72 14.27
C HIS A 172 -14.76 -9.31 14.46
N LYS A 173 -15.37 -8.67 13.45
CA LYS A 173 -16.71 -8.07 13.55
C LYS A 173 -17.67 -8.42 12.40
N GLY A 174 -17.24 -9.23 11.44
CA GLY A 174 -18.01 -9.49 10.22
C GLY A 174 -17.83 -8.39 9.16
N LEU A 175 -18.36 -8.64 7.97
CA LEU A 175 -18.03 -7.86 6.77
C LEU A 175 -18.54 -6.41 6.79
N GLU A 176 -19.61 -6.11 7.51
CA GLU A 176 -20.32 -4.81 7.42
C GLU A 176 -19.50 -3.61 7.89
N GLU A 177 -18.93 -3.64 9.10
CA GLU A 177 -18.20 -2.49 9.66
C GLU A 177 -16.86 -2.25 8.93
N ASP A 178 -16.24 -3.32 8.41
CA ASP A 178 -15.05 -3.27 7.54
C ASP A 178 -15.38 -2.61 6.19
N SER A 179 -16.49 -3.01 5.57
CA SER A 179 -16.94 -2.50 4.27
C SER A 179 -17.34 -1.03 4.31
N ASN A 180 -17.93 -0.54 5.41
CA ASN A 180 -18.29 0.89 5.53
C ASN A 180 -17.07 1.82 5.41
N ILE A 181 -15.94 1.45 6.00
CA ILE A 181 -14.70 2.25 5.94
C ILE A 181 -13.99 2.03 4.60
N MET A 182 -14.03 0.80 4.07
CA MET A 182 -13.51 0.46 2.74
C MET A 182 -14.18 1.27 1.63
N ASP A 183 -15.53 1.28 1.58
CA ASP A 183 -16.31 2.02 0.60
C ASP A 183 -16.00 3.51 0.63
N ALA A 184 -15.82 4.08 1.82
CA ALA A 184 -15.50 5.48 2.00
C ALA A 184 -14.14 5.89 1.40
N TYR A 185 -13.07 5.11 1.64
CA TYR A 185 -11.76 5.42 1.04
C TYR A 185 -11.67 5.06 -0.44
N LEU A 186 -12.39 4.02 -0.90
CA LEU A 186 -12.45 3.66 -2.31
C LEU A 186 -13.26 4.68 -3.13
N MET A 187 -14.37 5.19 -2.59
CA MET A 187 -15.15 6.25 -3.25
C MET A 187 -14.39 7.58 -3.29
N HIS A 188 -13.64 7.91 -2.24
CA HIS A 188 -12.68 9.03 -2.26
C HIS A 188 -11.61 8.84 -3.34
N SER A 189 -11.07 7.62 -3.47
CA SER A 189 -10.09 7.29 -4.49
C SER A 189 -10.65 7.48 -5.90
N LEU A 190 -11.83 6.94 -6.19
CA LEU A 190 -12.53 7.13 -7.47
C LEU A 190 -12.83 8.60 -7.78
N ASN A 191 -13.29 9.37 -6.78
CA ASN A 191 -13.53 10.81 -6.93
C ASN A 191 -12.24 11.59 -7.26
N HIS A 192 -11.13 11.26 -6.61
CA HIS A 192 -9.83 11.87 -6.86
C HIS A 192 -9.27 11.54 -8.26
N ILE A 193 -9.32 10.26 -8.68
CA ILE A 193 -8.90 9.87 -10.04
C ILE A 193 -9.78 10.53 -11.10
N PHE A 194 -11.11 10.46 -10.98
CA PHE A 194 -12.00 10.98 -12.02
C PHE A 194 -11.90 12.51 -12.14
N ARG A 195 -11.79 13.25 -11.03
CA ARG A 195 -11.56 14.71 -11.08
C ARG A 195 -10.21 15.08 -11.68
N THR A 196 -9.17 14.29 -11.43
CA THR A 196 -7.84 14.48 -12.06
C THR A 196 -7.89 14.22 -13.57
N ARG A 197 -8.52 13.12 -13.99
CA ARG A 197 -8.73 12.77 -15.41
C ARG A 197 -9.58 13.83 -16.13
N ASP A 198 -10.63 14.34 -15.49
CA ASP A 198 -11.44 15.42 -16.06
C ASP A 198 -10.67 16.72 -16.26
N LEU A 199 -9.81 17.11 -15.30
CA LEU A 199 -8.99 18.31 -15.43
C LEU A 199 -8.02 18.19 -16.61
N VAL A 200 -7.28 17.08 -16.70
CA VAL A 200 -6.36 16.80 -17.81
C VAL A 200 -7.11 16.78 -19.14
N ARG A 201 -8.28 16.12 -19.22
CA ARG A 201 -9.13 16.06 -20.43
C ARG A 201 -9.66 17.45 -20.82
N LYS A 202 -10.16 18.24 -19.87
CA LYS A 202 -10.65 19.61 -20.11
C LYS A 202 -9.52 20.54 -20.58
N ASN A 203 -8.28 20.30 -20.16
CA ASN A 203 -7.12 21.09 -20.59
C ASN A 203 -6.55 20.62 -21.95
N ASN A 204 -6.49 19.31 -22.23
CA ASN A 204 -6.18 18.80 -23.58
C ASN A 204 -7.14 19.44 -24.61
N ALA A 205 -8.45 19.31 -24.38
CA ALA A 205 -9.47 19.86 -25.28
C ALA A 205 -9.48 21.41 -25.38
N LYS A 206 -8.72 22.13 -24.52
CA LYS A 206 -8.40 23.55 -24.71
C LYS A 206 -7.16 23.71 -25.60
N ILE A 207 -6.07 23.01 -25.29
CA ILE A 207 -4.82 23.02 -26.07
C ILE A 207 -5.12 22.70 -27.55
N ASP A 208 -5.88 21.63 -27.81
CA ASP A 208 -6.26 21.19 -29.17
C ASP A 208 -7.03 22.30 -29.91
N LYS A 209 -8.00 22.94 -29.22
CA LYS A 209 -8.77 24.08 -29.76
C LYS A 209 -7.91 25.32 -29.97
N HIS A 210 -6.88 25.57 -29.17
CA HIS A 210 -5.97 26.70 -29.39
C HIS A 210 -5.09 26.45 -30.62
N GLN A 211 -4.55 25.24 -30.77
CA GLN A 211 -3.77 24.83 -31.94
C GLN A 211 -4.59 24.90 -33.24
N MET A 212 -5.82 24.37 -33.24
CA MET A 212 -6.72 24.44 -34.41
C MET A 212 -7.13 25.87 -34.80
N ASN A 213 -7.13 26.82 -33.86
CA ASN A 213 -7.55 28.21 -34.10
C ASN A 213 -6.38 29.15 -34.49
N GLY A 214 -5.17 28.64 -34.73
CA GLY A 214 -4.06 29.41 -35.29
C GLY A 214 -3.53 30.55 -34.41
N LYS A 215 -3.80 30.52 -33.09
CA LYS A 215 -3.22 31.48 -32.13
C LYS A 215 -1.92 30.89 -31.58
N GLU A 216 -0.80 31.26 -32.19
CA GLU A 216 0.52 30.65 -31.90
C GLU A 216 1.03 30.88 -30.47
N GLU A 217 0.55 31.91 -29.76
CA GLU A 217 0.88 32.13 -28.36
C GLU A 217 -0.23 31.60 -27.42
N ILE A 218 0.06 30.50 -26.74
CA ILE A 218 -0.55 30.22 -25.42
C ILE A 218 -0.06 31.33 -24.49
N LEU A 219 -1.00 32.11 -23.92
CA LEU A 219 -0.64 33.23 -23.06
C LEU A 219 0.21 32.73 -21.87
N PRO A 220 1.26 33.46 -21.43
CA PRO A 220 2.17 32.99 -20.37
C PRO A 220 1.52 32.84 -18.96
N GLY A 221 0.20 33.08 -18.84
CA GLY A 221 -0.62 32.73 -17.69
C GLY A 221 -1.47 31.45 -17.85
N ASP A 222 -1.75 31.00 -19.08
CA ASP A 222 -2.53 29.78 -19.40
C ASP A 222 -1.67 28.51 -19.28
N ASN A 223 -0.79 28.46 -18.28
CA ASN A 223 0.03 27.29 -18.01
C ASN A 223 -0.89 26.17 -17.49
N PHE A 224 -1.14 25.17 -18.32
CA PHE A 224 -1.98 23.99 -18.05
C PHE A 224 -1.33 23.04 -17.03
N LEU A 225 -1.08 23.54 -15.82
CA LEU A 225 -0.37 22.90 -14.71
C LEU A 225 -1.28 21.88 -14.02
N ASP A 226 -1.59 20.79 -14.71
CA ASP A 226 -2.47 19.72 -14.23
C ASP A 226 -1.75 18.42 -13.85
N GLN A 227 -0.59 18.16 -14.45
CA GLN A 227 0.16 16.90 -14.32
C GLN A 227 1.10 16.87 -13.10
N GLY A 228 1.50 15.65 -12.73
CA GLY A 228 2.70 15.37 -11.95
C GLY A 228 3.69 14.56 -12.79
N PHE A 229 4.85 14.22 -12.24
CA PHE A 229 5.93 13.51 -12.94
C PHE A 229 5.49 12.20 -13.63
N THR A 230 4.63 11.41 -13.00
CA THR A 230 4.07 10.14 -13.50
C THR A 230 2.53 10.12 -13.36
N ARG A 231 1.85 9.13 -13.95
CA ARG A 231 0.38 9.03 -13.88
C ARG A 231 -0.19 8.58 -12.52
N PRO A 232 0.43 7.65 -11.75
CA PRO A 232 -0.16 7.17 -10.50
C PRO A 232 -0.43 8.29 -9.50
N LYS A 233 -1.67 8.33 -8.99
CA LYS A 233 -2.10 9.29 -7.95
C LYS A 233 -2.41 8.63 -6.63
N ILE A 234 -2.70 7.33 -6.62
CA ILE A 234 -3.14 6.63 -5.42
C ILE A 234 -2.31 5.37 -5.22
N LEU A 235 -1.82 5.19 -4.00
CA LEU A 235 -1.17 3.97 -3.54
C LEU A 235 -2.00 3.36 -2.40
N ILE A 236 -2.42 2.11 -2.55
CA ILE A 236 -3.10 1.34 -1.50
C ILE A 236 -2.15 0.24 -1.04
N LEU A 237 -1.73 0.30 0.23
CA LEU A 237 -0.84 -0.64 0.89
C LEU A 237 -1.66 -1.59 1.77
N LEU A 238 -1.53 -2.89 1.49
CA LEU A 238 -2.31 -3.96 2.10
C LEU A 238 -1.38 -5.13 2.51
N PRO A 239 -1.72 -5.91 3.55
CA PRO A 239 -0.84 -6.96 4.07
C PRO A 239 -0.83 -8.25 3.22
N LEU A 240 -1.98 -8.70 2.72
CA LEU A 240 -2.19 -10.05 2.16
C LEU A 240 -2.95 -10.02 0.82
N ARG A 241 -2.68 -10.98 -0.07
CA ARG A 241 -3.40 -11.14 -1.36
C ARG A 241 -4.91 -11.29 -1.16
N SER A 242 -5.39 -12.05 -0.17
CA SER A 242 -6.83 -12.19 0.13
C SER A 242 -7.52 -10.89 0.54
N ILE A 243 -6.77 -9.94 1.13
CA ILE A 243 -7.27 -8.60 1.45
C ILE A 243 -7.23 -7.70 0.21
N ALA A 244 -6.18 -7.81 -0.61
CA ALA A 244 -6.10 -7.11 -1.89
C ALA A 244 -7.21 -7.53 -2.86
N LEU A 245 -7.56 -8.82 -2.90
CA LEU A 245 -8.71 -9.36 -3.62
C LEU A 245 -9.99 -8.58 -3.29
N ARG A 246 -10.38 -8.60 -2.01
CA ARG A 246 -11.61 -7.94 -1.51
C ARG A 246 -11.63 -6.44 -1.81
N VAL A 247 -10.51 -5.74 -1.64
CA VAL A 247 -10.41 -4.29 -1.88
C VAL A 247 -10.54 -3.95 -3.37
N ILE A 248 -9.94 -4.74 -4.27
CA ILE A 248 -10.01 -4.52 -5.72
C ILE A 248 -11.39 -4.93 -6.27
N GLU A 249 -11.96 -6.05 -5.82
CA GLU A 249 -13.36 -6.41 -6.12
C GLU A 249 -14.31 -5.28 -5.72
N ARG A 250 -14.15 -4.72 -4.50
CA ARG A 250 -15.02 -3.64 -4.03
C ARG A 250 -14.79 -2.33 -4.80
N LEU A 251 -13.57 -2.02 -5.22
CA LEU A 251 -13.26 -0.89 -6.12
C LEU A 251 -13.98 -1.05 -7.48
N ILE A 252 -13.99 -2.25 -8.04
CA ILE A 252 -14.71 -2.58 -9.28
C ILE A 252 -16.22 -2.47 -9.06
N GLN A 253 -16.77 -2.94 -7.94
CA GLN A 253 -18.20 -2.78 -7.60
C GLN A 253 -18.62 -1.30 -7.46
N LEU A 254 -17.82 -0.50 -6.76
CA LEU A 254 -18.07 0.92 -6.52
C LEU A 254 -17.84 1.84 -7.73
N THR A 255 -17.13 1.37 -8.75
CA THR A 255 -17.01 2.11 -10.01
C THR A 255 -18.38 2.13 -10.75
N PRO A 256 -18.88 3.28 -11.25
CA PRO A 256 -20.15 3.35 -11.97
C PRO A 256 -20.14 2.58 -13.28
N ALA A 257 -21.25 1.89 -13.62
CA ALA A 257 -21.35 0.98 -14.76
C ALA A 257 -20.83 1.57 -16.09
N ASN A 258 -21.17 2.82 -16.40
CA ASN A 258 -20.75 3.51 -17.62
C ASN A 258 -19.22 3.68 -17.76
N SER A 259 -18.47 3.54 -16.67
CA SER A 259 -17.00 3.62 -16.61
C SER A 259 -16.32 2.25 -16.41
N LYS A 260 -17.10 1.16 -16.37
CA LYS A 260 -16.62 -0.24 -16.23
C LYS A 260 -17.36 -1.23 -17.14
N VAL A 261 -17.65 -0.80 -18.37
CA VAL A 261 -18.28 -1.63 -19.41
C VAL A 261 -17.45 -2.89 -19.70
N ASN A 262 -16.13 -2.80 -19.53
CA ASN A 262 -15.22 -3.94 -19.50
C ASN A 262 -14.27 -3.88 -18.29
N VAL A 263 -13.73 -5.02 -17.88
CA VAL A 263 -12.62 -5.14 -16.91
C VAL A 263 -11.58 -6.10 -17.50
N GLU A 264 -10.48 -5.55 -18.02
CA GLU A 264 -9.43 -6.33 -18.68
C GLU A 264 -8.57 -7.08 -17.66
N HIS A 265 -8.12 -8.27 -18.05
CA HIS A 265 -7.31 -9.20 -17.24
C HIS A 265 -7.97 -9.67 -15.92
N ILE A 266 -9.30 -9.61 -15.81
CA ILE A 266 -10.05 -10.06 -14.63
C ILE A 266 -9.88 -11.57 -14.34
N ASP A 267 -9.82 -12.41 -15.36
CA ASP A 267 -9.61 -13.87 -15.17
C ASP A 267 -8.22 -14.18 -14.63
N ARG A 268 -7.20 -13.43 -15.09
CA ARG A 268 -5.85 -13.47 -14.52
C ARG A 268 -5.85 -12.99 -13.08
N PHE A 269 -6.61 -11.94 -12.76
CA PHE A 269 -6.71 -11.42 -11.40
C PHE A 269 -7.26 -12.48 -10.44
N TYR A 270 -8.36 -13.15 -10.79
CA TYR A 270 -8.88 -14.25 -9.98
C TYR A 270 -7.92 -15.45 -9.90
N LYS A 271 -7.13 -15.74 -10.96
CA LYS A 271 -6.09 -16.78 -10.90
C LYS A 271 -4.89 -16.43 -10.01
N ASP A 272 -4.47 -15.17 -9.99
CA ASP A 272 -3.27 -14.72 -9.26
C ASP A 272 -3.56 -14.34 -7.80
N PHE A 273 -4.81 -13.99 -7.45
CA PHE A 273 -5.22 -13.51 -6.10
C PHE A 273 -6.36 -14.32 -5.44
N GLY A 274 -7.17 -15.03 -6.23
CA GLY A 274 -8.13 -15.99 -5.69
C GLY A 274 -7.41 -17.20 -5.10
N SER A 275 -8.00 -17.82 -4.10
CA SER A 275 -7.65 -19.19 -3.77
C SER A 275 -8.19 -20.12 -4.85
N GLU A 276 -7.39 -21.07 -5.32
CA GLU A 276 -7.95 -22.35 -5.74
C GLU A 276 -8.74 -22.89 -4.54
N GLU A 277 -10.06 -23.04 -4.70
CA GLU A 277 -10.86 -23.75 -3.70
C GLU A 277 -10.45 -25.22 -3.77
N VAL A 278 -9.49 -25.61 -2.92
CA VAL A 278 -9.32 -27.01 -2.53
C VAL A 278 -10.67 -27.44 -1.97
N SER A 279 -11.41 -28.22 -2.75
CA SER A 279 -12.73 -28.71 -2.41
C SER A 279 -12.66 -29.39 -1.03
N SER A 280 -13.37 -28.82 -0.05
CA SER A 280 -13.36 -29.31 1.33
C SER A 280 -13.69 -30.79 1.46
N ASP A 281 -14.43 -31.29 0.46
CA ASP A 281 -14.93 -32.65 0.33
C ASP A 281 -13.80 -33.68 0.13
N GLU A 282 -12.67 -33.30 -0.48
CA GLU A 282 -11.53 -34.23 -0.69
C GLU A 282 -10.64 -34.39 0.56
N GLU A 283 -10.49 -33.35 1.39
CA GLU A 283 -9.82 -33.50 2.70
C GLU A 283 -10.70 -34.24 3.72
N GLU A 284 -12.04 -34.17 3.61
CA GLU A 284 -12.95 -34.94 4.45
C GLU A 284 -12.97 -36.44 4.14
N GLU A 285 -12.75 -36.86 2.88
CA GLU A 285 -12.62 -38.27 2.51
C GLU A 285 -11.38 -38.94 3.15
N GLN A 286 -10.20 -38.33 3.00
CA GLN A 286 -8.93 -38.96 3.44
C GLN A 286 -8.67 -38.86 4.95
N SER A 287 -9.31 -37.92 5.66
CA SER A 287 -9.03 -37.67 7.10
C SER A 287 -9.73 -38.62 8.09
N LYS A 288 -10.60 -39.53 7.60
CA LYS A 288 -11.46 -40.40 8.42
C LYS A 288 -10.70 -41.32 9.40
N ASN A 289 -9.45 -41.68 9.11
CA ASN A 289 -8.64 -42.61 9.90
C ASN A 289 -7.58 -41.98 10.85
N ALA A 290 -7.64 -40.67 11.11
CA ALA A 290 -6.66 -40.00 11.99
C ALA A 290 -7.21 -38.84 12.84
N LYS A 291 -8.36 -39.02 13.52
CA LYS A 291 -8.96 -38.02 14.44
C LYS A 291 -8.18 -37.81 15.76
N THR A 292 -6.92 -37.41 15.68
CA THR A 292 -6.26 -36.66 16.76
C THR A 292 -6.77 -35.23 16.73
N LYS A 293 -7.56 -34.84 17.74
CA LYS A 293 -8.14 -33.50 17.86
C LYS A 293 -7.04 -32.43 17.98
N LYS A 294 -6.65 -31.80 16.86
CA LYS A 294 -5.99 -30.49 16.91
C LYS A 294 -6.98 -29.50 17.54
N PRO A 295 -6.56 -28.59 18.42
CA PRO A 295 -7.41 -27.46 18.80
C PRO A 295 -7.73 -26.66 17.53
N SER A 296 -9.00 -26.35 17.33
CA SER A 296 -9.42 -25.48 16.22
C SER A 296 -8.76 -24.11 16.38
N LYS A 297 -8.22 -23.54 15.31
CA LYS A 297 -7.64 -22.18 15.36
C LYS A 297 -8.75 -21.18 15.74
N PRO A 298 -8.43 -20.08 16.46
CA PRO A 298 -9.40 -19.01 16.72
C PRO A 298 -10.14 -18.53 15.45
N SER A 299 -11.42 -18.18 15.56
CA SER A 299 -12.29 -17.86 14.42
C SER A 299 -11.85 -16.62 13.64
N ASP A 300 -11.19 -15.68 14.32
CA ASP A 300 -10.54 -14.51 13.73
C ASP A 300 -9.27 -14.89 12.95
N HIS A 301 -8.42 -15.79 13.48
CA HIS A 301 -7.34 -16.40 12.68
C HIS A 301 -7.93 -17.10 11.44
N GLN A 302 -8.98 -17.92 11.58
CA GLN A 302 -9.57 -18.62 10.43
C GLN A 302 -10.11 -17.65 9.37
N SER A 303 -10.64 -16.52 9.80
CA SER A 303 -11.19 -15.49 8.91
C SER A 303 -10.11 -14.64 8.23
N LEU A 304 -9.08 -14.22 8.96
CA LEU A 304 -7.96 -13.42 8.44
C LEU A 304 -7.11 -14.22 7.44
N PHE A 305 -6.81 -15.48 7.77
CA PHE A 305 -5.99 -16.36 6.94
C PHE A 305 -6.83 -17.28 6.04
N LYS A 306 -8.03 -16.82 5.60
CA LYS A 306 -8.80 -17.46 4.52
C LYS A 306 -8.34 -16.90 3.16
N GLY A 307 -8.25 -17.77 2.17
CA GLY A 307 -7.82 -17.42 0.81
C GLY A 307 -6.29 -17.39 0.69
N ASP A 308 -5.79 -16.70 -0.33
CA ASP A 308 -4.34 -16.54 -0.53
C ASP A 308 -3.71 -15.61 0.51
N THR A 309 -2.86 -16.15 1.38
CA THR A 309 -2.19 -15.42 2.46
C THR A 309 -0.78 -14.93 2.10
N ARG A 310 -0.37 -14.98 0.82
CA ARG A 310 0.92 -14.41 0.41
C ARG A 310 0.90 -12.88 0.46
N ASP A 311 2.08 -12.31 0.61
CA ASP A 311 2.35 -10.88 0.73
C ASP A 311 3.36 -10.37 -0.32
N ASP A 312 3.53 -11.12 -1.41
CA ASP A 312 4.47 -10.90 -2.53
C ASP A 312 3.79 -10.25 -3.76
N PHE A 313 2.89 -9.27 -3.54
CA PHE A 313 2.02 -8.73 -4.60
C PHE A 313 2.17 -7.22 -4.86
N MET A 314 1.97 -6.84 -6.12
CA MET A 314 1.86 -5.46 -6.60
C MET A 314 1.08 -5.47 -7.93
N ILE A 315 0.06 -4.62 -8.09
CA ILE A 315 -0.79 -4.54 -9.27
C ILE A 315 -1.12 -3.07 -9.62
N GLY A 316 -0.97 -2.73 -10.91
CA GLY A 316 -1.40 -1.44 -11.46
C GLY A 316 -2.83 -1.51 -12.01
N ILE A 317 -3.59 -0.43 -11.79
CA ILE A 317 -4.98 -0.29 -12.25
C ILE A 317 -5.08 1.01 -13.07
N LYS A 318 -5.36 0.87 -14.36
CA LYS A 318 -5.58 1.97 -15.32
C LYS A 318 -7.07 2.09 -15.62
N PHE A 319 -7.63 3.30 -15.46
CA PHE A 319 -8.99 3.62 -15.86
C PHE A 319 -8.97 4.32 -17.23
N THR A 320 -9.78 3.84 -18.18
CA THR A 320 -10.07 4.53 -19.45
C THR A 320 -11.43 5.24 -19.36
N ARG A 321 -12.06 5.63 -20.48
CA ARG A 321 -13.43 6.17 -20.46
C ARG A 321 -14.50 5.13 -20.10
N LYS A 322 -14.26 3.84 -20.41
CA LYS A 322 -15.23 2.74 -20.25
C LYS A 322 -14.66 1.44 -19.65
N THR A 323 -13.34 1.32 -19.49
CA THR A 323 -12.67 0.08 -19.07
C THR A 323 -11.81 0.29 -17.84
N ILE A 324 -11.72 -0.75 -17.00
CA ILE A 324 -10.69 -0.89 -15.97
C ILE A 324 -9.66 -1.92 -16.47
N LYS A 325 -8.42 -1.52 -16.74
CA LYS A 325 -7.32 -2.43 -17.10
C LYS A 325 -6.54 -2.79 -15.84
N LEU A 326 -6.72 -4.02 -15.35
CA LEU A 326 -5.92 -4.62 -14.28
C LEU A 326 -4.57 -5.06 -14.85
N TYR A 327 -3.51 -5.09 -14.03
CA TYR A 327 -2.13 -5.30 -14.50
C TYR A 327 -1.66 -4.27 -15.53
N GLY A 328 -2.19 -3.05 -15.48
CA GLY A 328 -1.60 -1.93 -16.20
C GLY A 328 -0.16 -1.69 -15.75
N ASP A 329 0.71 -1.24 -16.66
CA ASP A 329 2.06 -0.80 -16.30
C ASP A 329 2.01 0.29 -15.20
N PHE A 330 3.02 0.32 -14.34
CA PHE A 330 3.03 1.18 -13.17
C PHE A 330 3.18 2.67 -13.52
N TYR A 331 3.77 3.04 -14.65
CA TYR A 331 3.84 4.45 -15.08
C TYR A 331 2.55 4.90 -15.79
N SER A 332 1.81 3.98 -16.40
CA SER A 332 0.51 4.23 -17.08
C SER A 332 -0.74 4.03 -16.21
N SER A 333 -0.60 3.48 -15.01
CA SER A 333 -1.69 3.25 -14.05
C SER A 333 -2.13 4.51 -13.31
N ASP A 334 -3.39 4.56 -12.88
CA ASP A 334 -3.94 5.64 -12.05
C ASP A 334 -3.85 5.31 -10.55
N ILE A 335 -4.06 4.03 -10.19
CA ILE A 335 -3.94 3.47 -8.84
C ILE A 335 -2.93 2.31 -8.86
N ILE A 336 -2.10 2.23 -7.82
CA ILE A 336 -1.26 1.06 -7.53
C ILE A 336 -1.76 0.42 -6.23
N VAL A 337 -1.98 -0.89 -6.22
CA VAL A 337 -2.29 -1.68 -5.01
C VAL A 337 -1.13 -2.62 -4.75
N ALA A 338 -0.55 -2.62 -3.55
CA ALA A 338 0.68 -3.35 -3.29
C ALA A 338 0.84 -3.80 -1.83
N SER A 339 1.70 -4.79 -1.66
CA SER A 339 2.33 -5.12 -0.39
C SER A 339 3.51 -4.18 -0.09
N PRO A 340 3.83 -3.92 1.19
CA PRO A 340 5.11 -3.29 1.55
C PRO A 340 6.33 -4.13 1.15
N LEU A 341 6.20 -5.47 1.20
CA LEU A 341 7.27 -6.42 0.87
C LEU A 341 7.67 -6.39 -0.62
N GLU A 342 6.73 -6.48 -1.55
CA GLU A 342 7.09 -6.44 -2.98
C GLU A 342 7.60 -5.05 -3.37
N LEU A 343 7.09 -3.95 -2.79
CA LEU A 343 7.67 -2.62 -3.03
C LEU A 343 9.12 -2.51 -2.52
N MET A 344 9.43 -3.02 -1.32
CA MET A 344 10.83 -3.10 -0.86
C MET A 344 11.70 -3.99 -1.74
N THR A 345 11.12 -5.07 -2.27
CA THR A 345 11.77 -5.95 -3.23
C THR A 345 12.00 -5.26 -4.58
N LYS A 346 11.07 -4.41 -5.06
CA LYS A 346 11.29 -3.52 -6.22
C LYS A 346 12.41 -2.53 -5.92
N PHE A 347 12.38 -1.83 -4.78
CA PHE A 347 13.39 -0.84 -4.39
C PHE A 347 14.81 -1.44 -4.37
N GLY A 348 15.00 -2.60 -3.74
CA GLY A 348 16.30 -3.29 -3.70
C GLY A 348 16.80 -3.78 -5.07
N LYS A 349 15.89 -4.15 -5.99
CA LYS A 349 16.23 -4.42 -7.40
C LYS A 349 16.55 -3.11 -8.16
N ALA A 350 15.81 -2.05 -7.87
CA ALA A 350 15.88 -0.77 -8.55
C ALA A 350 17.09 0.09 -8.17
N GLU A 351 17.80 -0.18 -7.07
CA GLU A 351 19.07 0.50 -6.76
C GLU A 351 20.16 0.31 -7.84
N LYS A 352 19.96 -0.64 -8.77
CA LYS A 352 20.79 -0.81 -9.98
C LYS A 352 20.29 -0.04 -11.22
N ASN A 353 18.97 0.18 -11.36
CA ASN A 353 18.34 0.67 -12.60
C ASN A 353 17.50 1.97 -12.45
N LYS A 354 17.27 2.43 -11.22
CA LYS A 354 16.37 3.52 -10.82
C LYS A 354 14.97 3.42 -11.47
N ASP A 355 14.29 2.32 -11.19
CA ASP A 355 12.97 2.01 -11.73
C ASP A 355 11.89 1.94 -10.63
N THR A 356 11.75 3.03 -9.88
CA THR A 356 10.66 3.25 -8.90
C THR A 356 10.09 4.67 -8.97
N ASP A 357 10.39 5.39 -10.04
CA ASP A 357 9.96 6.77 -10.25
C ASP A 357 8.43 6.90 -10.39
N TYR A 358 7.72 5.80 -10.65
CA TYR A 358 6.25 5.74 -10.68
C TYR A 358 5.59 6.23 -9.38
N LEU A 359 6.28 6.19 -8.23
CA LEU A 359 5.80 6.69 -6.93
C LEU A 359 6.02 8.21 -6.70
N SER A 360 6.56 8.94 -7.67
CA SER A 360 6.82 10.38 -7.55
C SER A 360 5.53 11.23 -7.50
N SER A 361 4.48 10.84 -8.26
CA SER A 361 3.20 11.56 -8.35
C SER A 361 2.15 11.25 -7.28
N ILE A 362 2.41 10.36 -6.31
CA ILE A 362 1.36 9.88 -5.40
C ILE A 362 0.77 11.01 -4.54
N GLU A 363 -0.55 11.17 -4.63
CA GLU A 363 -1.34 12.24 -4.01
C GLU A 363 -2.23 11.76 -2.85
N VAL A 364 -2.58 10.48 -2.84
CA VAL A 364 -3.28 9.81 -1.74
C VAL A 364 -2.60 8.47 -1.45
N VAL A 365 -2.30 8.20 -0.18
CA VAL A 365 -1.83 6.90 0.31
C VAL A 365 -2.85 6.36 1.29
N ILE A 366 -3.26 5.11 1.09
CA ILE A 366 -4.10 4.35 2.02
C ILE A 366 -3.26 3.18 2.52
N ILE A 367 -3.15 3.03 3.83
CA ILE A 367 -2.53 1.89 4.51
C ILE A 367 -3.65 1.26 5.31
N ASP A 368 -4.17 0.12 4.84
CA ASP A 368 -5.29 -0.58 5.49
C ASP A 368 -4.82 -1.91 6.10
N HIS A 369 -5.46 -2.31 7.19
CA HIS A 369 -4.99 -3.37 8.09
C HIS A 369 -3.55 -3.15 8.55
N ALA A 370 -3.22 -1.91 8.94
CA ALA A 370 -1.92 -1.52 9.50
C ALA A 370 -1.51 -2.39 10.71
N ASP A 371 -2.47 -2.88 11.49
CA ASP A 371 -2.24 -3.85 12.55
C ASP A 371 -1.65 -5.17 12.03
N VAL A 372 -2.20 -5.72 10.94
CA VAL A 372 -1.66 -6.93 10.29
C VAL A 372 -0.31 -6.64 9.62
N ILE A 373 -0.13 -5.48 8.98
CA ILE A 373 1.17 -5.05 8.43
C ILE A 373 2.24 -4.96 9.55
N SER A 374 1.84 -4.56 10.77
CA SER A 374 2.75 -4.54 11.92
C SER A 374 3.12 -5.94 12.43
N LEU A 375 2.28 -6.95 12.22
CA LEU A 375 2.59 -8.37 12.50
C LEU A 375 3.50 -9.01 11.44
N GLN A 376 3.62 -8.40 10.26
CA GLN A 376 4.62 -8.72 9.25
C GLN A 376 5.91 -7.96 9.58
N ASN A 377 6.28 -6.96 8.77
CA ASN A 377 7.49 -6.17 8.97
C ASN A 377 7.25 -4.68 8.71
N TRP A 378 7.02 -3.92 9.79
CA TRP A 378 6.73 -2.49 9.73
C TRP A 378 7.88 -1.65 9.13
N SER A 379 9.12 -2.13 9.19
CA SER A 379 10.27 -1.40 8.60
C SER A 379 10.12 -1.26 7.08
N PHE A 380 9.55 -2.25 6.40
CA PHE A 380 9.24 -2.18 4.98
C PHE A 380 8.24 -1.07 4.68
N LEU A 381 7.16 -0.95 5.47
CA LEU A 381 6.20 0.14 5.31
C LEU A 381 6.83 1.52 5.54
N THR A 382 7.68 1.65 6.56
CA THR A 382 8.37 2.92 6.84
C THR A 382 9.29 3.32 5.68
N SER A 383 10.14 2.40 5.21
CA SER A 383 11.02 2.65 4.06
C SER A 383 10.27 2.86 2.73
N VAL A 384 9.08 2.28 2.55
CA VAL A 384 8.19 2.60 1.42
C VAL A 384 7.74 4.07 1.51
N VAL A 385 7.22 4.50 2.66
CA VAL A 385 6.69 5.87 2.86
C VAL A 385 7.81 6.92 2.76
N GLU A 386 9.03 6.60 3.17
CA GLU A 386 10.23 7.44 2.99
C GLU A 386 10.63 7.64 1.53
N ARG A 387 10.39 6.65 0.65
CA ARG A 387 10.72 6.69 -0.78
C ARG A 387 9.59 7.27 -1.67
N LEU A 388 8.45 7.66 -1.10
CA LEU A 388 7.36 8.31 -1.83
C LEU A 388 7.66 9.78 -2.19
N ASN A 389 7.16 10.23 -3.35
CA ASN A 389 7.28 11.62 -3.83
C ASN A 389 8.70 12.17 -4.01
N HIS A 390 9.68 11.29 -4.23
CA HIS A 390 11.00 11.75 -4.66
C HIS A 390 10.97 12.29 -6.10
N ILE A 391 11.76 13.33 -6.32
CA ILE A 391 12.55 13.60 -7.54
C ILE A 391 12.70 12.44 -8.56
N PRO A 392 11.93 12.25 -9.66
CA PRO A 392 12.19 11.14 -10.56
C PRO A 392 13.58 11.25 -11.20
N SER A 393 14.20 10.10 -11.44
CA SER A 393 15.52 10.01 -12.08
C SER A 393 15.51 10.19 -13.60
N LYS A 394 14.36 9.99 -14.25
CA LYS A 394 14.17 10.06 -15.72
C LYS A 394 12.89 10.82 -16.06
N GLN A 395 12.81 11.35 -17.28
CA GLN A 395 11.60 11.98 -17.81
C GLN A 395 10.70 10.91 -18.46
N HIS A 396 9.72 10.41 -17.71
CA HIS A 396 8.81 9.33 -18.13
C HIS A 396 7.68 9.82 -19.06
N GLY A 397 8.05 10.36 -20.22
CA GLY A 397 7.12 10.85 -21.27
C GLY A 397 6.34 12.12 -20.93
N THR A 398 6.19 12.47 -19.65
CA THR A 398 5.43 13.63 -19.19
C THR A 398 5.95 14.96 -19.75
N ASN A 399 5.01 15.85 -20.13
CA ASN A 399 5.30 17.21 -20.57
C ASN A 399 5.62 18.10 -19.36
N VAL A 400 6.89 18.51 -19.23
CA VAL A 400 7.39 19.31 -18.10
C VAL A 400 6.63 20.63 -17.92
N MET A 401 6.14 21.25 -19.00
CA MET A 401 5.39 22.52 -18.94
C MET A 401 4.00 22.38 -18.28
N ARG A 402 3.52 21.14 -18.06
CA ARG A 402 2.28 20.83 -17.35
C ARG A 402 2.49 20.33 -15.92
N ILE A 403 3.73 20.11 -15.50
CA ILE A 403 4.04 19.60 -14.16
C ILE A 403 3.84 20.73 -13.15
N ARG A 404 2.98 20.50 -12.14
CA ARG A 404 2.69 21.50 -11.10
C ARG A 404 3.96 21.90 -10.33
N PRO A 405 4.17 23.19 -10.01
CA PRO A 405 5.38 23.66 -9.33
C PRO A 405 5.73 22.90 -8.04
N TRP A 406 4.74 22.47 -7.25
CA TRP A 406 5.00 21.70 -6.02
C TRP A 406 5.62 20.31 -6.23
N TYR A 407 5.55 19.75 -7.44
CA TYR A 407 6.34 18.55 -7.77
C TYR A 407 7.81 18.92 -8.02
N LEU A 408 8.04 20.02 -8.75
CA LEU A 408 9.38 20.53 -9.07
C LEU A 408 10.13 21.03 -7.82
N ASP A 409 9.42 21.70 -6.89
CA ASP A 409 9.94 22.15 -5.60
C ASP A 409 10.10 21.02 -4.56
N GLY A 410 9.72 19.77 -4.88
CA GLY A 410 9.75 18.64 -3.94
C GLY A 410 8.70 18.69 -2.83
N PHE A 411 7.73 19.58 -2.93
CA PHE A 411 6.69 19.83 -1.92
C PHE A 411 5.51 18.85 -1.97
N ALA A 412 5.45 17.95 -2.96
CA ALA A 412 4.37 16.97 -3.11
C ALA A 412 4.05 16.17 -1.83
N ARG A 413 5.05 15.89 -0.96
CA ARG A 413 4.84 15.24 0.35
C ARG A 413 3.91 16.00 1.31
N PHE A 414 3.82 17.33 1.18
CA PHE A 414 2.93 18.18 1.98
C PHE A 414 1.54 18.30 1.37
N TYR A 415 1.36 17.95 0.10
CA TYR A 415 0.04 17.84 -0.54
C TYR A 415 -0.52 16.42 -0.40
N ARG A 416 0.34 15.40 -0.35
CA ARG A 416 -0.06 14.00 -0.18
C ARG A 416 -0.95 13.83 1.05
N GLN A 417 -2.11 13.19 0.87
CA GLN A 417 -2.92 12.71 1.98
C GLN A 417 -2.48 11.30 2.35
N THR A 418 -2.28 11.04 3.64
CA THR A 418 -1.91 9.70 4.14
C THR A 418 -2.99 9.22 5.12
N ILE A 419 -3.62 8.09 4.82
CA ILE A 419 -4.72 7.48 5.56
C ILE A 419 -4.21 6.15 6.14
N ILE A 420 -4.06 6.06 7.47
CA ILE A 420 -3.60 4.87 8.18
C ILE A 420 -4.80 4.27 8.94
N LEU A 421 -5.15 3.02 8.64
CA LEU A 421 -6.29 2.30 9.20
C LEU A 421 -5.82 1.00 9.84
N GLY A 422 -6.29 0.71 11.06
CA GLY A 422 -6.01 -0.55 11.74
C GLY A 422 -6.98 -0.82 12.89
N TYR A 423 -6.95 -2.04 13.42
CA TYR A 423 -7.82 -2.46 14.53
C TYR A 423 -7.42 -1.85 15.89
N TYR A 424 -6.13 -1.52 16.07
CA TYR A 424 -5.60 -0.86 17.26
C TYR A 424 -4.44 0.07 16.86
N LEU A 425 -4.01 0.96 17.77
CA LEU A 425 -2.79 1.76 17.61
C LEU A 425 -1.62 1.13 18.37
N ASN A 426 -0.42 1.18 17.77
CA ASN A 426 0.85 0.86 18.41
C ASN A 426 1.84 2.04 18.28
N PRO A 427 3.03 2.01 18.91
CA PRO A 427 4.03 3.08 18.79
C PRO A 427 4.50 3.30 17.35
N ASP A 428 4.73 2.22 16.59
CA ASP A 428 5.13 2.22 15.17
C ASP A 428 4.20 3.07 14.28
N MET A 429 2.88 2.88 14.39
CA MET A 429 1.85 3.66 13.68
C MET A 429 1.87 5.13 14.08
N ASN A 430 2.01 5.41 15.38
CA ASN A 430 2.07 6.79 15.88
C ASN A 430 3.34 7.50 15.41
N ALA A 431 4.48 6.81 15.35
CA ALA A 431 5.73 7.35 14.80
C ALA A 431 5.56 7.68 13.31
N LEU A 432 5.07 6.73 12.49
CA LEU A 432 4.83 6.95 11.06
C LEU A 432 3.88 8.15 10.82
N PHE A 433 2.78 8.22 11.58
CA PHE A 433 1.82 9.31 11.51
C PHE A 433 2.36 10.66 12.01
N ASN A 434 3.28 10.68 12.97
CA ASN A 434 3.86 11.92 13.46
C ASN A 434 4.93 12.47 12.52
N HIS A 435 5.79 11.60 11.97
CA HIS A 435 6.99 12.01 11.22
C HIS A 435 6.80 12.11 9.69
N HIS A 436 5.99 11.24 9.06
CA HIS A 436 5.92 11.15 7.59
C HIS A 436 4.59 11.64 6.99
N CYS A 437 3.56 11.78 7.82
CA CYS A 437 2.33 12.48 7.48
C CYS A 437 2.54 13.96 7.83
N VAL A 438 2.61 14.85 6.84
CA VAL A 438 2.97 16.27 7.01
C VAL A 438 2.07 17.20 6.18
N ASN A 439 0.85 16.77 5.89
CA ASN A 439 -0.06 17.44 4.98
C ASN A 439 -0.37 18.89 5.41
N TYR A 440 -0.34 19.85 4.48
CA TYR A 440 -0.56 21.28 4.77
C TYR A 440 -1.96 21.54 5.35
N GLN A 441 -2.97 20.80 4.88
CA GLN A 441 -4.35 20.84 5.35
C GLN A 441 -4.48 20.27 6.78
N GLY A 442 -3.48 19.52 7.24
CA GLY A 442 -3.32 19.06 8.61
C GLY A 442 -3.80 17.62 8.87
N LYS A 443 -4.06 17.33 10.14
CA LYS A 443 -4.25 15.97 10.66
C LYS A 443 -5.60 15.79 11.37
N VAL A 444 -6.11 14.56 11.33
CA VAL A 444 -7.23 14.05 12.13
C VAL A 444 -6.88 12.65 12.64
N LYS A 445 -7.25 12.31 13.88
CA LYS A 445 -7.09 10.94 14.39
C LYS A 445 -8.22 10.51 15.33
N SER A 446 -8.51 9.21 15.37
CA SER A 446 -9.37 8.62 16.40
C SER A 446 -8.56 8.41 17.69
N VAL A 447 -9.13 8.80 18.83
CA VAL A 447 -8.58 8.59 20.17
C VAL A 447 -9.63 7.86 21.00
N ARG A 448 -9.26 6.72 21.60
CA ARG A 448 -10.17 5.91 22.43
C ARG A 448 -9.62 5.70 23.83
N GLU A 449 -10.50 5.78 24.82
CA GLU A 449 -10.22 5.40 26.20
C GLU A 449 -10.57 3.92 26.42
N HIS A 450 -9.54 3.07 26.38
CA HIS A 450 -9.69 1.63 26.62
C HIS A 450 -9.85 1.34 28.12
N ARG A 451 -10.88 0.57 28.49
CA ARG A 451 -10.98 0.01 29.85
C ARG A 451 -9.96 -1.11 30.02
N GLY A 452 -9.22 -1.11 31.12
CA GLY A 452 -8.17 -2.09 31.41
C GLY A 452 -8.63 -3.54 31.24
N VAL A 453 -7.87 -4.31 30.45
CA VAL A 453 -8.22 -5.70 30.09
C VAL A 453 -7.57 -6.77 30.97
N LEU A 454 -6.61 -6.40 31.84
CA LEU A 454 -5.94 -7.32 32.76
C LEU A 454 -6.90 -8.21 33.58
N PRO A 455 -8.03 -7.70 34.13
CA PRO A 455 -8.99 -8.54 34.86
C PRO A 455 -9.78 -9.54 34.00
N LYS A 456 -9.62 -9.50 32.67
CA LYS A 456 -10.30 -10.39 31.70
C LYS A 456 -9.41 -11.53 31.20
N VAL A 457 -8.14 -11.56 31.59
CA VAL A 457 -7.21 -12.62 31.17
C VAL A 457 -7.57 -13.91 31.93
N LEU A 458 -8.27 -14.82 31.25
CA LEU A 458 -8.89 -16.01 31.87
C LEU A 458 -7.88 -16.94 32.56
N SER A 459 -6.69 -17.08 31.98
CA SER A 459 -5.56 -17.74 32.63
C SER A 459 -4.82 -16.73 33.50
N GLN A 460 -4.71 -16.99 34.80
CA GLN A 460 -3.87 -16.20 35.71
C GLN A 460 -2.38 -16.48 35.45
N VAL A 461 -1.88 -15.99 34.33
CA VAL A 461 -0.45 -16.04 33.98
C VAL A 461 0.32 -15.18 34.98
N ARG A 462 1.24 -15.78 35.72
CA ARG A 462 2.14 -15.06 36.63
C ARG A 462 3.12 -14.22 35.82
N GLN A 463 2.78 -12.96 35.58
CA GLN A 463 3.70 -11.98 35.03
C GLN A 463 4.81 -11.69 36.05
N ILE A 464 6.07 -11.76 35.61
CA ILE A 464 7.24 -11.46 36.44
C ILE A 464 8.08 -10.44 35.67
N TYR A 465 8.28 -9.26 36.27
CA TYR A 465 9.09 -8.18 35.70
C TYR A 465 10.42 -8.13 36.45
N GLU A 466 11.44 -8.81 35.93
CA GLU A 466 12.80 -8.74 36.47
C GLU A 466 13.53 -7.52 35.86
N ARG A 467 14.14 -6.69 36.72
CA ARG A 467 15.00 -5.57 36.28
C ARG A 467 16.43 -6.04 36.10
N PHE A 468 17.10 -5.47 35.10
CA PHE A 468 18.53 -5.57 34.86
C PHE A 468 19.09 -4.17 34.63
N ASP A 469 20.34 -3.95 35.01
CA ASP A 469 21.03 -2.66 34.86
C ASP A 469 21.88 -2.67 33.58
N ALA A 470 21.98 -1.52 32.91
CA ALA A 470 22.83 -1.31 31.73
C ALA A 470 23.55 0.04 31.85
N SER A 471 24.81 0.11 31.39
CA SER A 471 25.66 1.31 31.49
C SER A 471 25.22 2.45 30.57
N SER A 472 24.65 2.12 29.41
CA SER A 472 24.09 3.08 28.46
C SER A 472 23.03 2.40 27.59
N ILE A 473 22.28 3.20 26.82
CA ILE A 473 21.29 2.70 25.85
C ILE A 473 21.91 1.82 24.75
N ALA A 474 23.20 1.98 24.44
CA ALA A 474 23.90 1.14 23.46
C ALA A 474 24.25 -0.25 24.03
N ASP A 475 24.53 -0.32 25.34
CA ASP A 475 24.93 -1.55 26.03
C ASP A 475 23.72 -2.39 26.48
N VAL A 476 22.48 -1.91 26.27
CA VAL A 476 21.25 -2.55 26.75
C VAL A 476 21.08 -3.97 26.22
N ASP A 477 21.39 -4.23 24.95
CA ASP A 477 21.25 -5.55 24.33
C ASP A 477 22.35 -6.53 24.84
N ASP A 478 23.54 -6.01 25.17
CA ASP A 478 24.61 -6.78 25.80
C ASP A 478 24.23 -7.15 27.24
N ALA A 479 23.79 -6.17 28.04
CA ALA A 479 23.36 -6.35 29.41
C ALA A 479 22.13 -7.27 29.53
N ARG A 480 21.17 -7.17 28.60
CA ARG A 480 19.98 -8.06 28.54
C ARG A 480 20.39 -9.51 28.28
N LEU A 481 21.33 -9.74 27.35
CA LEU A 481 21.86 -11.08 27.11
C LEU A 481 22.65 -11.59 28.31
N GLU A 482 23.56 -10.79 28.89
CA GLU A 482 24.32 -11.19 30.08
C GLU A 482 23.40 -11.56 31.25
N TYR A 483 22.32 -10.79 31.46
CA TYR A 483 21.30 -11.11 32.46
C TYR A 483 20.58 -12.42 32.12
N PHE A 484 20.20 -12.64 30.86
CA PHE A 484 19.62 -13.91 30.43
C PHE A 484 20.55 -15.09 30.74
N GLU A 485 21.82 -15.03 30.29
CA GLU A 485 22.81 -16.09 30.48
C GLU A 485 23.09 -16.38 31.96
N LYS A 486 23.22 -15.35 32.80
CA LYS A 486 23.64 -15.47 34.22
C LYS A 486 22.48 -15.62 35.21
N LYS A 487 21.26 -15.21 34.88
CA LYS A 487 20.12 -15.14 35.82
C LYS A 487 18.86 -15.84 35.35
N VAL A 488 18.60 -15.95 34.05
CA VAL A 488 17.33 -16.51 33.52
C VAL A 488 17.53 -17.94 33.02
N PHE A 489 18.52 -18.18 32.18
CA PHE A 489 18.80 -19.50 31.62
C PHE A 489 19.07 -20.59 32.67
N PRO A 490 19.79 -20.36 33.79
CA PRO A 490 19.94 -21.37 34.84
C PRO A 490 18.59 -21.76 35.47
N LYS A 491 17.75 -20.76 35.82
CA LYS A 491 16.39 -21.00 36.36
C LYS A 491 15.53 -21.84 35.40
N ILE A 492 15.73 -21.68 34.09
CA ILE A 492 15.04 -22.44 33.04
C ILE A 492 15.58 -23.87 32.94
N LYS A 493 16.89 -24.03 32.89
CA LYS A 493 17.57 -25.32 32.74
C LYS A 493 17.32 -26.25 33.94
N ASP A 494 17.25 -25.67 35.13
CA ASP A 494 17.02 -26.39 36.39
C ASP A 494 15.52 -26.54 36.72
N SER A 495 14.61 -26.35 35.74
CA SER A 495 13.15 -26.31 35.94
C SER A 495 12.42 -27.42 35.19
N ASP A 496 11.66 -28.25 35.92
CA ASP A 496 10.75 -29.27 35.37
C ASP A 496 9.52 -28.71 34.62
N GLN A 497 9.37 -27.39 34.52
CA GLN A 497 8.26 -26.76 33.80
C GLN A 497 8.41 -26.96 32.28
N GLY A 498 7.30 -27.34 31.62
CA GLY A 498 7.30 -27.71 30.20
C GLY A 498 7.64 -26.59 29.22
N GLY A 499 7.80 -26.98 27.94
CA GLY A 499 8.39 -26.20 26.85
C GLY A 499 8.18 -24.68 26.88
N ILE A 500 9.29 -23.96 26.98
CA ILE A 500 9.36 -22.52 27.20
C ILE A 500 9.45 -21.78 25.87
N MET A 501 8.63 -20.75 25.70
CA MET A 501 8.74 -19.86 24.55
C MET A 501 9.67 -18.70 24.87
N LEU A 502 10.71 -18.50 24.04
CA LEU A 502 11.57 -17.32 24.11
C LEU A 502 11.33 -16.41 22.91
N PHE A 503 11.21 -15.12 23.22
CA PHE A 503 10.96 -14.03 22.29
C PHE A 503 12.18 -13.09 22.27
N ALA A 504 12.55 -12.61 21.09
CA ALA A 504 13.63 -11.66 20.89
C ALA A 504 13.10 -10.41 20.17
N SER A 505 13.52 -9.22 20.60
CA SER A 505 13.04 -7.95 20.04
C SER A 505 13.73 -7.58 18.72
N SER A 506 14.88 -8.21 18.42
CA SER A 506 15.57 -8.06 17.14
C SER A 506 16.16 -9.37 16.61
N TYR A 507 16.40 -9.41 15.29
CA TYR A 507 17.12 -10.51 14.64
C TYR A 507 18.56 -10.69 15.19
N PHE A 508 19.21 -9.60 15.64
CA PHE A 508 20.55 -9.66 16.22
C PHE A 508 20.54 -10.36 17.59
N GLU A 509 19.57 -10.03 18.46
CA GLU A 509 19.35 -10.77 19.72
C GLU A 509 19.07 -12.25 19.45
N PHE A 510 18.17 -12.55 18.50
CA PHE A 510 17.84 -13.92 18.10
C PHE A 510 19.09 -14.72 17.70
N VAL A 511 19.97 -14.15 16.87
CA VAL A 511 21.22 -14.82 16.46
C VAL A 511 22.13 -15.06 17.67
N ARG A 512 22.24 -14.12 18.61
CA ARG A 512 23.06 -14.25 19.82
C ARG A 512 22.50 -15.33 20.76
N LEU A 513 21.21 -15.29 21.09
CA LEU A 513 20.52 -16.28 21.92
C LEU A 513 20.62 -17.69 21.31
N ARG A 514 20.42 -17.83 20.00
CA ARG A 514 20.60 -19.09 19.26
C ARG A 514 22.02 -19.63 19.35
N ASN A 515 23.03 -18.77 19.32
CA ASN A 515 24.44 -19.18 19.43
C ASN A 515 24.82 -19.55 20.87
N PHE A 516 24.31 -18.83 21.87
CA PHE A 516 24.45 -19.18 23.28
C PHE A 516 23.81 -20.54 23.59
N LEU A 517 22.55 -20.77 23.20
CA LEU A 517 21.87 -22.04 23.47
C LEU A 517 22.54 -23.24 22.79
N LYS A 518 23.17 -23.04 21.62
CA LYS A 518 24.07 -24.04 21.02
C LYS A 518 25.31 -24.32 21.88
N SER A 519 25.97 -23.30 22.45
CA SER A 519 27.14 -23.51 23.31
C SER A 519 26.78 -24.25 24.60
N GLN A 520 25.55 -24.10 25.08
CA GLN A 520 25.00 -24.82 26.22
C GLN A 520 24.45 -26.23 25.89
N ASN A 521 24.48 -26.65 24.62
CA ASN A 521 23.85 -27.88 24.10
C ASN A 521 22.34 -28.01 24.43
N ALA A 522 21.64 -26.88 24.58
CA ALA A 522 20.21 -26.86 24.90
C ALA A 522 19.34 -27.33 23.73
N SER A 523 18.21 -27.99 24.01
CA SER A 523 17.33 -28.53 22.98
C SER A 523 16.23 -27.54 22.60
N PHE A 524 16.36 -26.92 21.42
CA PHE A 524 15.45 -25.85 20.97
C PHE A 524 14.88 -26.06 19.55
N CYS A 525 13.71 -25.47 19.31
CA CYS A 525 13.12 -25.26 17.99
C CYS A 525 13.23 -23.78 17.57
N LEU A 526 13.24 -23.51 16.26
CA LEU A 526 13.31 -22.15 15.70
C LEU A 526 12.10 -21.89 14.80
N LEU A 527 11.50 -20.71 14.92
CA LEU A 527 10.49 -20.15 14.02
C LEU A 527 10.92 -18.73 13.63
N GLY A 528 10.87 -18.40 12.34
CA GLY A 528 11.28 -17.10 11.78
C GLY A 528 11.55 -17.16 10.27
N GLU A 529 11.51 -16.00 9.59
CA GLU A 529 11.45 -15.85 8.11
C GLU A 529 12.44 -16.70 7.28
N LYS A 530 13.65 -16.97 7.79
CA LYS A 530 14.76 -17.54 7.00
C LYS A 530 15.05 -19.01 7.34
N ILE A 531 14.00 -19.81 7.42
CA ILE A 531 14.07 -21.27 7.55
C ILE A 531 13.49 -21.91 6.29
N TYR A 532 14.35 -22.32 5.36
CA TYR A 532 13.93 -23.16 4.23
C TYR A 532 13.40 -24.51 4.77
N PRO A 533 12.27 -25.04 4.23
CA PRO A 533 11.58 -26.18 4.81
C PRO A 533 12.28 -27.51 4.50
N VAL A 534 13.32 -27.84 5.27
CA VAL A 534 14.07 -29.10 5.15
C VAL A 534 13.64 -30.13 6.21
N HIS A 535 13.16 -29.70 7.38
CA HIS A 535 12.74 -30.60 8.47
C HIS A 535 11.49 -30.12 9.24
N GLU A 536 10.43 -29.69 8.54
CA GLU A 536 9.15 -29.34 9.17
C GLU A 536 8.15 -30.52 9.21
N PHE A 537 8.58 -31.65 9.77
CA PHE A 537 7.68 -32.74 10.15
C PHE A 537 7.96 -33.18 11.59
N GLY A 538 7.06 -32.76 12.52
CA GLY A 538 7.12 -33.20 13.92
C GLY A 538 6.05 -32.58 14.82
N PHE A 539 5.77 -31.28 14.69
CA PHE A 539 4.93 -30.57 15.68
C PHE A 539 3.41 -30.77 15.53
N LEU A 540 2.93 -31.24 14.37
CA LEU A 540 1.50 -31.21 14.01
C LEU A 540 0.86 -32.56 13.65
N LYS A 541 1.51 -33.69 13.94
CA LYS A 541 0.88 -35.03 13.92
C LYS A 541 0.96 -35.66 15.30
N GLY A 542 -0.21 -35.84 15.95
CA GLY A 542 -0.33 -36.39 17.31
C GLY A 542 -0.10 -37.90 17.42
N ARG A 543 0.94 -38.43 16.79
CA ARG A 543 1.34 -39.85 16.86
C ARG A 543 2.78 -39.97 17.34
N GLU A 544 2.96 -39.85 18.65
CA GLU A 544 3.74 -40.80 19.45
C GLU A 544 3.47 -40.56 20.94
N ARG A 545 2.71 -41.48 21.56
CA ARG A 545 2.79 -41.65 23.01
C ARG A 545 4.10 -42.41 23.27
N SER A 546 4.91 -41.92 24.19
CA SER A 546 6.29 -42.39 24.43
C SER A 546 7.34 -41.94 23.40
N CYS A 547 7.30 -40.68 22.98
CA CYS A 547 8.51 -39.96 22.58
C CYS A 547 8.79 -38.87 23.65
N SER A 548 10.00 -38.86 24.22
CA SER A 548 10.31 -38.13 25.45
C SER A 548 10.28 -36.60 25.28
N ILE A 549 9.82 -35.89 26.32
CA ILE A 549 9.84 -34.43 26.38
C ILE A 549 11.30 -33.97 26.53
N LEU A 550 11.97 -33.73 25.41
CA LEU A 550 13.35 -33.23 25.32
C LEU A 550 13.48 -32.14 24.26
N LYS A 551 12.59 -31.14 24.32
CA LYS A 551 12.76 -29.81 23.69
C LYS A 551 12.34 -28.75 24.71
N GLU A 552 13.32 -28.10 25.29
CA GLU A 552 13.17 -27.13 26.38
C GLU A 552 12.65 -25.78 25.84
N PHE A 553 13.03 -25.42 24.61
CA PHE A 553 12.75 -24.09 24.05
C PHE A 553 12.02 -24.12 22.69
N ILE A 554 11.08 -23.18 22.52
CA ILE A 554 10.54 -22.75 21.23
C ILE A 554 10.91 -21.28 21.04
N PHE A 555 11.76 -20.98 20.05
CA PHE A 555 12.04 -19.60 19.66
C PHE A 555 11.06 -19.12 18.60
N ILE A 556 10.57 -17.90 18.75
CA ILE A 556 9.96 -17.15 17.66
C ILE A 556 10.69 -15.81 17.49
N ALA A 557 11.26 -15.59 16.30
CA ALA A 557 11.70 -14.28 15.84
C ALA A 557 10.56 -13.61 15.07
N ASP A 558 10.41 -12.29 15.24
CA ASP A 558 9.36 -11.44 14.64
C ASP A 558 7.92 -11.98 14.79
N ILE A 559 7.38 -11.79 16.00
CA ILE A 559 5.95 -11.54 16.19
C ILE A 559 5.83 -10.24 17.00
N ARG A 560 5.52 -9.12 16.33
CA ARG A 560 5.26 -7.83 17.01
C ARG A 560 3.87 -7.78 17.67
N PHE A 561 3.58 -8.71 18.57
CA PHE A 561 2.40 -8.59 19.44
C PHE A 561 2.73 -7.76 20.68
N VAL A 562 1.87 -6.78 20.96
CA VAL A 562 2.01 -5.86 22.09
C VAL A 562 1.86 -6.61 23.42
N VAL A 563 2.97 -6.87 24.08
CA VAL A 563 3.00 -6.84 25.56
C VAL A 563 2.94 -5.37 25.96
N PHE A 564 2.09 -5.03 26.93
CA PHE A 564 1.92 -3.65 27.39
C PHE A 564 3.23 -3.10 27.97
N GLU A 565 3.71 -1.98 27.43
CA GLU A 565 4.51 -1.04 28.21
C GLU A 565 3.66 -0.50 29.38
N ILE A 566 4.31 -0.20 30.50
CA ILE A 566 3.73 0.34 31.74
C ILE A 566 4.28 1.75 31.97
#